data_AF-A0A161TIF9-F1
#
_entry.id   AF-A0A161TIF9-F1
#
_cell.length_a   1.000
_cell.length_b   1.000
_cell.length_c   1.000
_cell.angle_alpha   90.00
_cell.angle_beta   90.00
_cell.angle_gamma   90.00
#
_symmetry.space_group_name_H-M   'P 1'
#
loop_
_entity.id
_entity.type
_entity.pdbx_description
1 polymer ?
#
loop_
_entity_poly.entity_id
_entity_poly.type
_entity_poly.pdbx_seq_one_letter_code
_entity_poly.pdbx_strand_id
1 'polypeptide(L)'
;CSWPAYLEEKSMQPNFSKLVEYCNLWRNYEDIEDAWSSVVDVANYFAEHQNYIAQFSGPGHWNDPDMLVIGNFGLSYDQSKAQMAIWCILAAPLFISADLANMKPEFKSILVNSVAISINQDPMGIAGRRIYKKKGLEIWRKPILPQNKRHFSYGIVFLSKRTGMPTILYRKATEL
;
A
#
# COMPACT_ATOMS: atom_id res chain seq x y z
N CYS A 1 16.36 2.54 -5.34
CA CYS A 1 16.76 3.67 -6.21
C CYS A 1 15.82 4.84 -5.99
N SER A 2 16.30 5.99 -5.49
CA SER A 2 15.42 7.16 -5.23
C SER A 2 15.29 8.12 -6.41
N TRP A 3 15.88 7.79 -7.55
CA TRP A 3 15.87 8.63 -8.75
C TRP A 3 14.46 9.10 -9.19
N PRO A 4 13.40 8.26 -9.16
CA PRO A 4 12.06 8.69 -9.56
C PRO A 4 11.47 9.80 -8.70
N ALA A 5 11.67 9.74 -7.37
CA ALA A 5 11.18 10.78 -6.45
C ALA A 5 11.72 12.18 -6.83
N TYR A 6 13.03 12.29 -7.10
CA TYR A 6 13.64 13.55 -7.55
C TYR A 6 13.17 14.05 -8.93
N LEU A 7 12.57 13.18 -9.75
CA LEU A 7 11.96 13.57 -11.03
C LEU A 7 10.51 14.01 -10.83
N GLU A 8 9.77 13.37 -9.92
CA GLU A 8 8.41 13.76 -9.53
C GLU A 8 8.38 15.19 -8.98
N GLU A 9 9.34 15.56 -8.11
CA GLU A 9 9.54 16.92 -7.61
C GLU A 9 9.68 17.98 -8.73
N LYS A 10 10.16 17.55 -9.91
CA LYS A 10 10.35 18.38 -11.10
C LYS A 10 9.24 18.20 -12.14
N SER A 11 8.18 17.46 -11.81
CA SER A 11 7.08 17.08 -12.72
C SER A 11 7.57 16.38 -14.00
N MET A 12 8.66 15.60 -13.88
CA MET A 12 9.24 14.82 -14.96
C MET A 12 8.87 13.34 -14.82
N GLN A 13 8.54 12.70 -15.94
CA GLN A 13 8.16 11.28 -15.93
C GLN A 13 9.39 10.36 -15.90
N PRO A 14 9.55 9.48 -14.89
CA PRO A 14 10.62 8.51 -14.84
C PRO A 14 10.49 7.43 -15.92
N ASN A 15 11.62 6.92 -16.44
CA ASN A 15 11.62 5.75 -17.30
C ASN A 15 11.59 4.47 -16.44
N PHE A 16 10.39 3.97 -16.13
CA PHE A 16 10.21 2.78 -15.29
C PHE A 16 10.79 1.50 -15.90
N SER A 17 10.86 1.38 -17.23
CA SER A 17 11.52 0.23 -17.87
C SER A 17 13.01 0.16 -17.54
N LYS A 18 13.67 1.32 -17.39
CA LYS A 18 15.07 1.39 -16.94
C LYS A 18 15.22 1.07 -15.46
N LEU A 19 14.25 1.46 -14.63
CA LEU A 19 14.27 1.07 -13.22
C LEU A 19 14.13 -0.45 -13.04
N VAL A 20 13.26 -1.11 -13.82
CA VAL A 20 13.12 -2.57 -13.83
C VAL A 20 14.45 -3.26 -14.18
N GLU A 21 15.24 -2.68 -15.09
CA GLU A 21 16.53 -3.24 -15.52
C GLU A 21 17.63 -3.13 -14.46
N TYR A 22 17.66 -2.04 -13.68
CA TYR A 22 18.80 -1.70 -12.82
C TYR A 22 18.53 -1.68 -11.31
N CYS A 23 17.26 -1.77 -10.88
CA CYS A 23 16.88 -1.55 -9.49
C CYS A 23 15.92 -2.64 -8.99
N ASN A 24 16.20 -3.18 -7.81
CA ASN A 24 15.25 -4.09 -7.15
C ASN A 24 14.02 -3.39 -6.59
N LEU A 25 14.13 -2.10 -6.29
CA LEU A 25 13.04 -1.26 -5.84
C LEU A 25 13.37 0.22 -6.09
N TRP A 26 12.35 1.06 -6.12
CA TRP A 26 12.51 2.51 -6.27
C TRP A 26 11.49 3.31 -5.49
N ARG A 27 11.98 4.37 -4.83
CA ARG A 27 11.12 5.37 -4.19
C ARG A 27 10.49 6.23 -5.27
N ASN A 28 9.16 6.23 -5.32
CA ASN A 28 8.39 6.93 -6.35
C ASN A 28 8.08 8.38 -5.97
N TYR A 29 7.93 8.65 -4.68
CA TYR A 29 7.27 9.84 -4.15
C TYR A 29 7.95 10.32 -2.86
N GLU A 30 7.43 11.40 -2.30
CA GLU A 30 7.88 12.08 -1.08
C GLU A 30 8.22 11.14 0.08
N ASP A 31 9.09 11.63 0.98
CA ASP A 31 9.44 10.93 2.22
C ASP A 31 8.22 10.83 3.14
N ILE A 32 8.08 9.66 3.77
CA ILE A 32 7.01 9.43 4.74
C ILE A 32 7.38 10.04 6.08
N GLU A 33 6.42 10.74 6.66
CA GLU A 33 6.52 11.35 7.98
C GLU A 33 5.69 10.56 8.99
N ASP A 34 6.02 10.69 10.29
CA ASP A 34 5.23 10.09 11.38
C ASP A 34 3.93 10.87 11.61
N ALA A 35 3.04 10.85 10.61
CA ALA A 35 1.75 11.51 10.63
C ALA A 35 0.74 10.80 9.71
N TRP A 36 -0.50 10.67 10.17
CA TRP A 36 -1.57 10.06 9.37
C TRP A 36 -1.80 10.78 8.03
N SER A 37 -1.63 12.10 7.98
CA SER A 37 -1.73 12.87 6.74
C SER A 37 -0.71 12.43 5.70
N SER A 38 0.54 12.16 6.11
CA SER A 38 1.61 11.69 5.22
C SER A 38 1.29 10.29 4.68
N VAL A 39 0.88 9.35 5.55
CA VAL A 39 0.44 8.00 5.13
C VAL A 39 -0.70 8.07 4.10
N VAL A 40 -1.69 8.93 4.33
CA VAL A 40 -2.82 9.12 3.40
C VAL A 40 -2.37 9.75 2.08
N ASP A 41 -1.45 10.70 2.13
CA ASP A 41 -0.93 11.38 0.94
C ASP A 41 -0.18 10.41 0.03
N VAL A 42 0.78 9.67 0.58
CA VAL A 42 1.51 8.61 -0.13
C VAL A 42 0.53 7.58 -0.70
N ALA A 43 -0.41 7.07 0.09
CA ALA A 43 -1.40 6.10 -0.41
C ALA A 43 -2.25 6.68 -1.57
N ASN A 44 -2.63 7.97 -1.51
CA ASN A 44 -3.36 8.60 -2.60
C ASN A 44 -2.51 8.73 -3.87
N TYR A 45 -1.24 9.13 -3.76
CA TYR A 45 -0.32 9.21 -4.90
C TYR A 45 -0.28 7.88 -5.63
N PHE A 46 -0.04 6.78 -4.91
CA PHE A 46 0.00 5.44 -5.53
C PHE A 46 -1.33 5.03 -6.15
N ALA A 47 -2.46 5.38 -5.52
CA ALA A 47 -3.78 5.10 -6.06
C ALA A 47 -4.12 5.89 -7.32
N GLU A 48 -3.62 7.12 -7.44
CA GLU A 48 -3.91 8.02 -8.55
C GLU A 48 -3.01 7.73 -9.75
N HIS A 49 -1.78 7.28 -9.50
CA HIS A 49 -0.81 6.87 -10.53
C HIS A 49 -0.82 5.37 -10.84
N GLN A 50 -1.70 4.58 -10.22
CA GLN A 50 -1.76 3.11 -10.34
C GLN A 50 -1.90 2.58 -11.77
N ASN A 51 -2.42 3.37 -12.72
CA ASN A 51 -2.51 2.97 -14.13
C ASN A 51 -1.14 2.94 -14.81
N TYR A 52 -0.19 3.73 -14.32
CA TYR A 52 1.11 3.90 -14.92
C TYR A 52 2.18 3.12 -14.16
N ILE A 53 2.24 3.25 -12.84
CA ILE A 53 3.36 2.70 -12.04
C ILE A 53 3.17 1.24 -11.62
N ALA A 54 1.93 0.76 -11.45
CA ALA A 54 1.68 -0.56 -10.87
C ALA A 54 2.15 -1.70 -11.77
N GLN A 55 2.09 -1.52 -13.10
CA GLN A 55 2.51 -2.54 -14.07
C GLN A 55 4.01 -2.83 -14.06
N PHE A 56 4.83 -1.91 -13.51
CA PHE A 56 6.28 -2.07 -13.40
C PHE A 56 6.68 -2.72 -12.07
N SER A 57 5.74 -2.97 -11.15
CA SER A 57 6.02 -3.65 -9.89
C SER A 57 5.80 -5.15 -10.03
N GLY A 58 6.76 -5.95 -9.61
CA GLY A 58 6.70 -7.41 -9.69
C GLY A 58 7.95 -8.09 -9.11
N PRO A 59 8.04 -9.43 -9.20
CA PRO A 59 9.16 -10.18 -8.65
C PRO A 59 10.53 -9.65 -9.11
N GLY A 60 11.27 -9.08 -8.16
CA GLY A 60 12.62 -8.56 -8.37
C GLY A 60 12.70 -7.06 -8.66
N HIS A 61 11.57 -6.34 -8.77
CA HIS A 61 11.51 -4.91 -9.08
C HIS A 61 10.23 -4.26 -8.50
N TRP A 62 10.35 -3.49 -7.41
CA TRP A 62 9.19 -3.03 -6.61
C TRP A 62 9.04 -1.52 -6.55
N ASN A 63 7.79 -1.06 -6.62
CA ASN A 63 7.46 0.29 -6.18
C ASN A 63 7.63 0.42 -4.66
N ASP A 64 8.24 1.51 -4.21
CA ASP A 64 8.52 1.77 -2.79
C ASP A 64 7.77 3.03 -2.31
N PRO A 65 6.65 2.87 -1.58
CA PRO A 65 5.93 3.95 -0.92
C PRO A 65 6.59 4.40 0.40
N ASP A 66 7.85 4.04 0.63
CA ASP A 66 8.61 4.34 1.84
C ASP A 66 8.20 3.48 3.07
N MET A 67 8.86 3.74 4.19
CA MET A 67 8.86 2.91 5.41
C MET A 67 7.48 2.78 6.10
N LEU A 68 7.34 1.71 6.88
CA LEU A 68 6.31 1.58 7.91
C LEU A 68 6.70 2.42 9.14
N VAL A 69 5.82 3.32 9.56
CA VAL A 69 5.99 4.16 10.77
C VAL A 69 5.19 3.63 11.97
N ILE A 70 4.76 2.37 11.89
CA ILE A 70 3.95 1.69 12.90
C ILE A 70 4.77 1.49 14.19
N GLY A 71 4.20 1.92 15.31
CA GLY A 71 4.85 1.83 16.62
C GLY A 71 5.63 3.08 17.03
N ASN A 72 5.67 4.11 16.17
CA ASN A 72 6.12 5.45 16.53
C ASN A 72 5.00 6.24 17.25
N PHE A 73 4.90 7.54 17.02
CA PHE A 73 4.09 8.47 17.84
C PHE A 73 2.87 9.03 17.10
N GLY A 74 2.93 9.14 15.78
CA GLY A 74 1.96 9.87 14.97
C GLY A 74 0.76 9.08 14.46
N LEU A 75 0.79 7.75 14.57
CA LEU A 75 -0.33 6.89 14.17
C LEU A 75 -1.06 6.30 15.36
N SER A 76 -2.39 6.38 15.33
CA SER A 76 -3.25 5.57 16.19
C SER A 76 -3.15 4.07 15.83
N TYR A 77 -3.67 3.21 16.69
CA TYR A 77 -3.74 1.77 16.43
C TYR A 77 -4.48 1.43 15.13
N ASP A 78 -5.61 2.10 14.87
CA ASP A 78 -6.40 1.87 13.64
C ASP A 78 -5.70 2.42 12.40
N GLN A 79 -5.02 3.57 12.51
CA GLN A 79 -4.21 4.13 11.42
C GLN A 79 -3.00 3.25 11.09
N SER A 80 -2.39 2.66 12.12
CA SER A 80 -1.29 1.69 11.95
C SER A 80 -1.75 0.43 11.21
N LYS A 81 -2.93 -0.12 11.55
CA LYS A 81 -3.53 -1.22 10.79
C LYS A 81 -3.81 -0.81 9.35
N ALA A 82 -4.28 0.41 9.13
CA ALA A 82 -4.53 0.92 7.78
C ALA A 82 -3.24 1.02 6.96
N GLN A 83 -2.13 1.55 7.51
CA GLN A 83 -0.84 1.60 6.81
C GLN A 83 -0.39 0.18 6.42
N MET A 84 -0.36 -0.75 7.38
CA MET A 84 0.04 -2.14 7.12
C MET A 84 -0.80 -2.77 6.00
N ALA A 85 -2.12 -2.63 6.09
CA ALA A 85 -3.04 -3.24 5.14
C ALA A 85 -2.86 -2.67 3.73
N ILE A 86 -2.72 -1.34 3.59
CA ILE A 86 -2.51 -0.69 2.28
C ILE A 86 -1.15 -1.06 1.69
N TRP A 87 -0.07 -1.05 2.47
CA TRP A 87 1.27 -1.46 1.99
C TRP A 87 1.28 -2.93 1.54
N CYS A 88 0.57 -3.81 2.25
CA CYS A 88 0.40 -5.20 1.83
C CYS A 88 -0.31 -5.32 0.47
N ILE A 89 -1.37 -4.54 0.25
CA ILE A 89 -2.10 -4.50 -1.02
C ILE A 89 -1.23 -3.94 -2.15
N LEU A 90 -0.45 -2.89 -1.88
CA LEU A 90 0.45 -2.29 -2.86
C LEU A 90 1.64 -3.19 -3.25
N ALA A 91 1.83 -4.33 -2.57
CA ALA A 91 3.02 -5.17 -2.68
C ALA A 91 4.32 -4.39 -2.38
N ALA A 92 4.23 -3.46 -1.41
CA ALA A 92 5.32 -2.61 -0.99
C ALA A 92 6.36 -3.39 -0.15
N PRO A 93 7.62 -2.94 -0.10
CA PRO A 93 8.55 -3.34 0.95
C PRO A 93 7.95 -3.08 2.34
N LEU A 94 8.15 -4.01 3.27
CA LEU A 94 7.73 -3.87 4.67
C LEU A 94 8.93 -3.50 5.56
N PHE A 95 9.59 -2.38 5.24
CA PHE A 95 10.70 -1.86 6.05
C PHE A 95 10.16 -1.10 7.26
N ILE A 96 10.50 -1.58 8.45
CA ILE A 96 10.06 -0.99 9.71
C ILE A 96 11.07 0.08 10.14
N SER A 97 10.60 1.29 10.41
CA SER A 97 11.40 2.36 11.00
C SER A 97 10.78 2.76 12.34
N ALA A 98 11.11 2.02 13.40
CA ALA A 98 10.60 2.23 14.75
C ALA A 98 11.56 1.60 15.79
N ASP A 99 11.45 2.03 17.05
CA ASP A 99 12.20 1.41 18.16
C ASP A 99 11.59 0.04 18.53
N LEU A 100 12.24 -1.04 18.07
CA LEU A 100 11.81 -2.42 18.32
C LEU A 100 11.98 -2.86 19.78
N ALA A 101 12.87 -2.23 20.56
CA ALA A 101 13.11 -2.61 21.95
C ALA A 101 11.96 -2.17 22.86
N ASN A 102 11.37 -1.02 22.57
CA ASN A 102 10.33 -0.40 23.39
C ASN A 102 8.93 -0.40 22.72
N MET A 103 8.77 -1.12 21.61
CA MET A 103 7.50 -1.18 20.88
C MET A 103 6.38 -1.81 21.72
N LYS A 104 5.23 -1.13 21.79
CA LYS A 104 4.07 -1.67 22.50
C LYS A 104 3.54 -2.94 21.81
N PRO A 105 3.07 -3.95 22.57
CA PRO A 105 2.62 -5.22 22.03
C PRO A 105 1.55 -5.11 20.94
N GLU A 106 0.63 -4.15 21.06
CA GLU A 106 -0.44 -3.93 20.09
C GLU A 106 0.10 -3.56 18.70
N PHE A 107 1.11 -2.69 18.60
CA PHE A 107 1.72 -2.31 17.32
C PHE A 107 2.59 -3.44 16.76
N LYS A 108 3.32 -4.14 17.64
CA LYS A 108 4.07 -5.34 17.25
C LYS A 108 3.16 -6.38 16.61
N SER A 109 1.96 -6.59 17.16
CA SER A 109 0.98 -7.55 16.63
C SER A 109 0.51 -7.24 15.21
N ILE A 110 0.51 -5.96 14.81
CA ILE A 110 0.22 -5.53 13.44
C ILE A 110 1.37 -5.93 12.52
N LEU A 111 2.61 -5.64 12.91
CA LEU A 111 3.81 -5.89 12.11
C LEU A 111 4.08 -7.38 11.89
N VAL A 112 3.76 -8.24 12.86
CA VAL A 112 3.98 -9.70 12.76
C VAL A 112 2.73 -10.47 12.31
N ASN A 113 1.69 -9.78 11.83
CA ASN A 113 0.46 -10.43 11.40
C ASN A 113 0.72 -11.34 10.17
N SER A 114 0.71 -12.66 10.40
CA SER A 114 1.06 -13.65 9.37
C SER A 114 0.13 -13.62 8.17
N VAL A 115 -1.15 -13.29 8.34
CA VAL A 115 -2.10 -13.19 7.23
C VAL A 115 -1.78 -11.98 6.37
N ALA A 116 -1.55 -10.80 6.97
CA ALA A 116 -1.16 -9.60 6.25
C ALA A 116 0.16 -9.80 5.49
N ILE A 117 1.16 -10.39 6.17
CA ILE A 117 2.46 -10.73 5.55
C ILE A 117 2.28 -11.70 4.40
N SER A 118 1.44 -12.73 4.53
CA SER A 118 1.19 -13.68 3.44
C SER A 118 0.56 -13.02 2.20
N ILE A 119 -0.31 -12.02 2.39
CA ILE A 119 -0.86 -11.23 1.30
C ILE A 119 0.22 -10.36 0.66
N ASN A 120 1.08 -9.72 1.46
CA ASN A 120 2.20 -8.93 0.93
C ASN A 120 3.18 -9.79 0.11
N GLN A 121 3.57 -10.94 0.67
CA GLN A 121 4.55 -11.89 0.12
C GLN A 121 3.95 -12.89 -0.88
N ASP A 122 2.74 -12.64 -1.39
CA ASP A 122 2.15 -13.48 -2.43
C ASP A 122 3.10 -13.62 -3.63
N PRO A 123 3.42 -14.85 -4.07
CA PRO A 123 4.49 -15.09 -5.03
C PRO A 123 4.15 -14.62 -6.45
N MET A 124 2.89 -14.30 -6.76
CA MET A 124 2.58 -13.66 -8.05
C MET A 124 3.15 -12.25 -8.11
N GLY A 125 3.39 -11.60 -6.97
CA GLY A 125 4.01 -10.28 -6.91
C GLY A 125 3.19 -9.17 -7.59
N ILE A 126 1.91 -9.38 -7.86
CA ILE A 126 1.07 -8.39 -8.53
C ILE A 126 0.69 -7.30 -7.53
N ALA A 127 1.07 -6.06 -7.82
CA ALA A 127 0.62 -4.91 -7.04
C ALA A 127 -0.91 -4.73 -7.13
N GLY A 128 -1.54 -4.56 -5.99
CA GLY A 128 -2.96 -4.26 -5.87
C GLY A 128 -3.29 -2.80 -6.17
N ARG A 129 -4.58 -2.49 -6.17
CA ARG A 129 -5.12 -1.22 -6.71
C ARG A 129 -6.31 -0.73 -5.89
N ARG A 130 -6.52 0.59 -5.85
CA ARG A 130 -7.76 1.20 -5.36
C ARG A 130 -8.83 1.06 -6.44
N ILE A 131 -9.90 0.33 -6.13
CA ILE A 131 -11.01 0.04 -7.06
C ILE A 131 -12.28 0.83 -6.76
N TYR A 132 -12.36 1.46 -5.58
CA TYR A 132 -13.49 2.29 -5.18
C TYR A 132 -13.02 3.45 -4.31
N LYS A 133 -13.58 4.64 -4.52
CA LYS A 133 -13.41 5.84 -3.67
C LYS A 133 -14.71 6.64 -3.69
N LYS A 134 -15.38 6.80 -2.55
CA LYS A 134 -16.55 7.68 -2.42
C LYS A 134 -16.74 8.15 -0.98
N LYS A 135 -16.87 9.46 -0.77
CA LYS A 135 -17.18 10.07 0.55
C LYS A 135 -16.32 9.54 1.70
N GLY A 136 -15.00 9.42 1.48
CA GLY A 136 -14.05 8.93 2.48
C GLY A 136 -14.02 7.40 2.67
N LEU A 137 -14.78 6.64 1.88
CA LEU A 137 -14.70 5.17 1.84
C LEU A 137 -13.91 4.72 0.61
N GLU A 138 -13.02 3.76 0.82
CA GLU A 138 -12.19 3.18 -0.22
C GLU A 138 -12.18 1.66 -0.15
N ILE A 139 -12.13 1.03 -1.32
CA ILE A 139 -11.91 -0.41 -1.46
C ILE A 139 -10.66 -0.61 -2.27
N TRP A 140 -9.75 -1.40 -1.72
CA TRP A 140 -8.49 -1.78 -2.34
C TRP A 140 -8.43 -3.28 -2.52
N ARG A 141 -7.84 -3.72 -3.63
CA ARG A 141 -7.83 -5.13 -4.02
C ARG A 141 -6.47 -5.55 -4.59
N LYS A 142 -5.92 -6.64 -4.10
CA LYS A 142 -4.71 -7.30 -4.63
C LYS A 142 -5.06 -8.71 -5.11
N PRO A 143 -4.79 -9.08 -6.39
CA PRO A 143 -4.85 -10.47 -6.82
C PRO A 143 -3.80 -11.31 -6.09
N ILE A 144 -4.20 -12.47 -5.58
CA ILE A 144 -3.34 -13.40 -4.85
C ILE A 144 -3.65 -14.85 -5.27
N LEU A 145 -2.77 -15.78 -4.88
CA LEU A 145 -3.02 -17.21 -4.99
C LEU A 145 -4.03 -17.72 -3.93
N PRO A 146 -4.70 -18.85 -4.22
CA PRO A 146 -4.69 -19.58 -5.49
C PRO A 146 -5.49 -18.85 -6.58
N GLN A 147 -5.12 -19.09 -7.84
CA GLN A 147 -5.93 -18.70 -9.01
C GLN A 147 -6.50 -19.96 -9.68
N ASN A 148 -7.72 -19.86 -10.21
CA ASN A 148 -8.31 -20.89 -11.07
C ASN A 148 -8.59 -20.30 -12.44
N LYS A 149 -7.80 -20.67 -13.46
CA LYS A 149 -7.90 -20.35 -14.90
C LYS A 149 -8.26 -18.89 -15.23
N ARG A 150 -9.49 -18.46 -14.93
CA ARG A 150 -10.06 -17.13 -15.20
C ARG A 150 -10.27 -16.26 -13.96
N HIS A 151 -10.09 -16.78 -12.75
CA HIS A 151 -10.41 -16.06 -11.51
C HIS A 151 -9.24 -16.12 -10.52
N PHE A 152 -8.91 -14.97 -9.95
CA PHE A 152 -7.96 -14.86 -8.85
C PHE A 152 -8.68 -14.94 -7.50
N SER A 153 -7.94 -15.36 -6.48
CA SER A 153 -8.27 -14.99 -5.10
C SER A 153 -7.86 -13.53 -4.86
N TYR A 154 -8.42 -12.89 -3.84
CA TYR A 154 -8.16 -11.47 -3.59
C TYR A 154 -7.93 -11.17 -2.11
N GLY A 155 -6.87 -10.42 -1.83
CA GLY A 155 -6.77 -9.60 -0.62
C GLY A 155 -7.60 -8.33 -0.82
N ILE A 156 -8.46 -8.00 0.14
CA ILE A 156 -9.34 -6.82 0.07
C ILE A 156 -9.16 -5.98 1.34
N VAL A 157 -9.00 -4.67 1.17
CA VAL A 157 -9.01 -3.70 2.26
C VAL A 157 -10.19 -2.75 2.09
N PHE A 158 -10.99 -2.65 3.15
CA PHE A 158 -12.03 -1.64 3.30
C PHE A 158 -11.50 -0.54 4.20
N LEU A 159 -11.22 0.63 3.63
CA LEU A 159 -10.70 1.77 4.37
C LEU A 159 -11.78 2.83 4.52
N SER A 160 -12.10 3.18 5.77
CA SER A 160 -12.96 4.32 6.09
C SER A 160 -12.11 5.44 6.70
N LYS A 161 -12.00 6.54 5.98
CA LYS A 161 -11.39 7.80 6.46
C LYS A 161 -12.43 8.78 7.04
N ARG A 162 -13.65 8.30 7.27
CA ARG A 162 -14.75 9.12 7.76
C ARG A 162 -14.65 9.32 9.26
N THR A 163 -14.99 10.53 9.71
CA THR A 163 -15.07 10.90 11.12
C THR A 163 -16.50 10.96 11.65
N GLY A 164 -17.50 10.77 10.79
CA GLY A 164 -18.93 10.78 11.13
C GLY A 164 -19.55 9.39 11.35
N MET A 165 -20.84 9.34 11.66
CA MET A 165 -21.56 8.10 12.01
C MET A 165 -21.46 7.00 10.93
N PRO A 166 -21.47 5.71 11.33
CA PRO A 166 -21.52 4.59 10.40
C PRO A 166 -22.67 4.73 9.38
N THR A 167 -22.44 4.32 8.14
CA THR A 167 -23.49 4.33 7.11
C THR A 167 -23.48 3.01 6.38
N ILE A 168 -24.66 2.43 6.22
CA ILE A 168 -24.83 1.19 5.46
C ILE A 168 -24.64 1.52 3.98
N LEU A 169 -23.69 0.83 3.35
CA LEU A 169 -23.52 0.88 1.90
C LEU A 169 -24.39 -0.21 1.28
N TYR A 170 -25.46 0.19 0.59
CA TYR A 170 -26.20 -0.72 -0.27
C TYR A 170 -25.57 -0.68 -1.67
N ARG A 171 -25.20 -1.85 -2.21
CA ARG A 171 -24.88 -2.01 -3.62
C ARG A 171 -25.54 -3.27 -4.15
N LYS A 172 -26.17 -3.20 -5.33
CA LYS A 172 -26.66 -4.39 -6.03
C LYS A 172 -25.46 -5.18 -6.54
N ALA A 173 -25.48 -6.50 -6.37
CA ALA A 173 -24.38 -7.41 -6.72
C ALA A 173 -24.00 -7.41 -8.22
N THR A 174 -24.77 -6.75 -9.08
CA THR A 174 -24.63 -6.76 -10.55
C THR A 174 -23.69 -5.70 -11.12
N GLU A 175 -22.94 -4.95 -10.29
CA GLU A 175 -22.03 -3.86 -10.74
C GLU A 175 -20.54 -4.10 -10.42
N LEU A 176 -20.13 -5.37 -10.29
CA LEU A 176 -18.74 -5.81 -10.12
C LEU A 176 -18.36 -6.77 -11.25
#